data_AF-A0A920VFV7-F1
#
_entry.id   AF-A0A920VFV7-F1
#
_cell.length_a   1.000
_cell.length_b   1.000
_cell.length_c   1.000
_cell.angle_alpha   90.00
_cell.angle_beta   90.00
_cell.angle_gamma   90.00
#
_symmetry.space_group_name_H-M   'P 1'
#
loop_
_entity.id
_entity.type
_entity.pdbx_description
1 polymer ?
#
loop_
_entity_poly.entity_id
_entity_poly.type
_entity_poly.pdbx_seq_one_letter_code
_entity_poly.pdbx_strand_id
1 'polypeptide(L)' 'MDVKTTYLTPAILKEALEQARQGRLHIMGKMNESISEVRGQMSEHAPKMIRMKIDVSKIGALFGPRW' A
#
# COMPACT_ATOMS: atom_id res chain seq x y z
N MET A 1 22.04 1.81 2.10
CA MET A 1 23.04 0.93 2.73
C MET A 1 23.85 1.82 3.65
N ASP A 2 23.87 1.53 4.95
CA ASP A 2 24.72 2.24 5.91
C ASP A 2 26.05 1.48 6.00
N VAL A 3 27.15 2.10 5.59
CA VAL A 3 28.46 1.45 5.46
C VAL A 3 29.43 2.08 6.45
N LYS A 4 29.91 1.28 7.41
CA LYS A 4 30.75 1.74 8.53
C LYS A 4 32.26 1.51 8.33
N THR A 5 32.66 0.93 7.19
CA THR A 5 34.06 0.61 6.86
C THR A 5 34.40 1.02 5.43
N THR A 6 35.64 1.45 5.19
CA THR A 6 36.08 2.03 3.90
C THR A 6 36.36 0.98 2.82
N TYR A 7 36.51 -0.30 3.20
CA TYR A 7 36.89 -1.39 2.29
C TYR A 7 35.68 -2.25 1.88
N LEU A 8 34.76 -1.64 1.15
CA LEU A 8 33.65 -2.37 0.53
C LEU A 8 33.97 -2.64 -0.94
N THR A 9 34.21 -3.90 -1.28
CA THR A 9 34.47 -4.29 -2.67
C THR A 9 33.15 -4.51 -3.41
N PRO A 10 33.11 -4.30 -4.75
CA PRO A 10 31.94 -4.60 -5.56
C PRO A 10 31.49 -6.06 -5.48
N ALA A 11 32.42 -6.99 -5.24
CA ALA A 11 32.13 -8.42 -5.09
C ALA A 11 31.28 -8.70 -3.84
N ILE A 12 31.68 -8.14 -2.68
CA ILE A 12 30.93 -8.27 -1.42
C ILE A 12 29.55 -7.63 -1.55
N LEU A 13 29.47 -6.49 -2.25
CA LEU A 13 28.19 -5.82 -2.51
C LEU A 13 27.24 -6.70 -3.33
N LYS A 14 27.76 -7.35 -4.37
CA LYS A 14 26.98 -8.23 -5.24
C LYS A 14 26.46 -9.45 -4.47
N GLU A 15 27.29 -10.04 -3.63
CA GLU A 15 26.90 -11.15 -2.76
C GLU A 15 25.83 -10.72 -1.74
N ALA A 16 26.03 -9.58 -1.08
CA ALA A 16 25.07 -9.04 -0.13
C ALA A 16 23.71 -8.72 -0.78
N LEU A 17 23.70 -8.18 -2.00
CA LEU A 17 22.47 -7.91 -2.75
C LEU A 17 21.76 -9.20 -3.17
N GLU A 18 22.51 -10.24 -3.58
CA GLU A 18 21.91 -11.54 -3.91
C GLU A 18 21.32 -12.21 -2.66
N GLN A 19 22.03 -12.18 -1.53
CA GLN A 19 21.50 -12.67 -0.26
C GLN A 19 20.23 -11.89 0.15
N ALA A 20 20.23 -10.56 0.03
CA ALA A 20 19.06 -9.75 0.31
C ALA A 20 17.87 -10.08 -0.62
N ARG A 21 18.14 -10.37 -1.90
CA ARG A 21 17.11 -10.79 -2.85
C ARG A 21 16.48 -12.13 -2.44
N GLN A 22 17.29 -13.11 -2.07
CA GLN A 22 16.81 -14.42 -1.60
C GLN A 22 16.00 -14.29 -0.32
N GLY A 23 16.49 -13.50 0.65
CA GLY A 23 15.76 -13.19 1.88
C GLY A 23 14.40 -12.52 1.60
N ARG A 24 14.37 -11.55 0.68
CA ARG A 24 13.12 -10.90 0.25
C ARG A 24 12.12 -11.91 -0.32
N LEU A 25 12.57 -12.80 -1.21
CA LEU A 25 11.70 -13.81 -1.80
C LEU A 25 11.16 -14.81 -0.77
N HIS A 26 12.00 -15.21 0.20
CA HIS A 26 11.56 -16.06 1.30
C HIS A 26 10.45 -15.38 2.14
N ILE A 27 10.66 -14.11 2.53
CA ILE A 27 9.65 -13.33 3.27
C ILE A 27 8.38 -13.17 2.45
N MET A 28 8.48 -12.83 1.16
CA MET A 28 7.33 -12.72 0.28
C MET A 28 6.56 -14.05 0.15
N GLY A 29 7.27 -15.18 0.09
CA GLY A 29 6.65 -16.51 0.11
C GLY A 29 5.80 -16.73 1.35
N LYS A 30 6.33 -16.39 2.53
CA LYS A 30 5.61 -16.46 3.80
C LYS A 30 4.44 -15.47 3.89
N MET A 31 4.59 -14.28 3.33
CA MET A 31 3.48 -13.31 3.24
C MET A 31 2.35 -13.84 2.36
N ASN A 32 2.68 -14.47 1.23
CA ASN A 32 1.70 -15.07 0.31
C ASN A 32 0.95 -16.26 0.92
N GLU A 33 1.56 -17.02 1.84
CA GLU A 33 0.86 -18.07 2.62
C GLU A 33 -0.28 -17.48 3.48
N SER A 34 -0.15 -16.23 3.92
CA SER A 34 -1.15 -15.54 4.75
C SER A 34 -2.20 -14.81 3.90
N ILE A 35 -1.74 -14.03 2.92
CA ILE A 35 -2.60 -13.27 2.01
C ILE A 35 -1.92 -13.13 0.66
N SER A 36 -2.41 -13.89 -0.33
CA SER A 36 -1.86 -13.89 -1.69
C SER A 36 -2.42 -12.76 -2.55
N GLU A 37 -3.63 -12.29 -2.25
CA GLU A 37 -4.35 -11.29 -3.03
C GLU A 37 -5.07 -10.27 -2.14
N VAL A 38 -5.34 -9.10 -2.72
CA VAL A 38 -6.12 -8.07 -2.05
C VAL A 38 -7.55 -8.60 -1.82
N ARG A 39 -8.08 -8.37 -0.61
CA ARG A 39 -9.47 -8.75 -0.28
C ARG A 39 -10.43 -8.08 -1.27
N GLY A 40 -11.27 -8.88 -1.93
CA GLY A 40 -12.23 -8.39 -2.92
C GLY A 40 -13.32 -7.48 -2.35
N GLN A 41 -13.49 -7.43 -1.03
CA GLN A 41 -14.46 -6.58 -0.36
C GLN A 41 -13.77 -5.68 0.67
N MET A 42 -14.27 -4.44 0.76
CA MET A 42 -13.83 -3.47 1.76
C MET A 42 -14.35 -3.88 3.15
N SER A 43 -13.54 -3.62 4.18
CA SER A 43 -13.90 -3.89 5.58
C SER A 43 -15.24 -3.24 5.95
N GLU A 44 -16.04 -3.91 6.78
CA GLU A 44 -17.31 -3.38 7.28
C GLU A 44 -17.13 -2.11 8.10
N HIS A 45 -16.01 -2.00 8.80
CA HIS A 45 -15.66 -0.83 9.63
C HIS A 45 -14.96 0.28 8.85
N ALA A 46 -14.59 0.04 7.58
CA ALA A 46 -14.01 1.08 6.76
C ALA A 46 -15.09 2.05 6.27
N PRO A 47 -14.78 3.36 6.15
CA PRO A 47 -15.74 4.35 5.67
C PRO A 47 -16.17 4.02 4.24
N LYS A 48 -17.48 3.94 4.02
CA LYS A 48 -18.08 3.67 2.69
C LYS A 48 -18.53 4.98 2.05
N MET A 49 -18.14 5.20 0.79
CA MET A 49 -18.65 6.33 0.01
C MET A 49 -20.05 6.00 -0.52
N ILE A 50 -21.06 6.69 0.02
CA ILE A 50 -22.43 6.59 -0.49
C ILE A 50 -22.65 7.75 -1.48
N ARG A 51 -22.98 7.42 -2.73
CA ARG A 51 -23.34 8.41 -3.74
C ARG A 51 -24.86 8.43 -3.89
N MET A 52 -25.44 9.61 -3.70
CA MET A 52 -26.84 9.86 -4.03
C MET A 52 -26.91 10.95 -5.11
N LYS A 53 -27.81 10.77 -6.07
CA LYS A 53 -28.11 11.81 -7.05
C LYS A 53 -29.19 12.71 -6.47
N ILE A 54 -28.93 14.01 -6.44
CA ILE A 54 -29.89 15.03 -6.05
C ILE A 54 -30.29 15.84 -7.28
N ASP A 55 -31.55 16.27 -7.30
CA ASP A 55 -32.03 17.22 -8.31
C ASP A 55 -31.36 18.58 -8.11
N VAL A 56 -31.00 19.26 -9.21
CA VAL A 56 -30.33 20.56 -9.20
C VAL A 56 -31.14 21.60 -8.41
N SER A 57 -32.47 21.52 -8.48
CA SER A 57 -33.37 22.40 -7.71
C SER A 57 -33.24 22.25 -6.19
N LYS A 58 -32.76 21.11 -5.71
CA LYS A 58 -32.64 20.78 -4.27
C LYS A 58 -31.22 21.00 -3.73
N ILE A 59 -30.28 21.45 -4.56
CA ILE A 59 -28.89 21.74 -4.14
C ILE A 59 -28.86 22.85 -3.08
N GLY A 60 -29.63 23.93 -3.29
CA GLY A 60 -29.71 25.04 -2.32
C GLY A 60 -30.25 24.62 -0.94
N ALA A 61 -31.14 23.62 -0.89
CA ALA A 61 -31.65 23.06 0.36
C ALA A 61 -30.62 22.16 1.08
N LEU A 62 -29.69 21.55 0.33
CA LEU A 62 -28.66 20.68 0.89
C LEU A 62 -27.47 21.47 1.45
N PHE A 63 -27.04 22.54 0.76
CA PHE A 63 -25.90 23.37 1.18
C PHE A 63 -26.29 24.58 2.06
N GLY A 64 -27.56 24.98 2.02
CA GLY A 64 -28.11 26.10 2.81
C GLY A 64 -28.05 27.46 2.09
N PRO A 65 -28.65 28.51 2.68
CA PRO A 65 -28.98 29.80 2.04
C PRO A 65 -27.79 30.73 1.78
N ARG A 66 -26.58 30.18 1.61
CA ARG A 66 -25.32 30.93 1.40
C ARG A 66 -24.60 30.54 0.11
N TRP A 67 -25.33 29.94 -0.82
CA TRP A 67 -24.91 29.60 -2.19
C TRP A 67 -25.89 30.20 -3.18
#